data_AF-A0A2V7VF63-F1
#
_entry.id   AF-A0A2V7VF63-F1
#
_cell.length_a   1.000
_cell.length_b   1.000
_cell.length_c   1.000
_cell.angle_alpha   90.00
_cell.angle_beta   90.00
_cell.angle_gamma   90.00
#
_symmetry.space_group_name_H-M   'P 1'
#
loop_
_entity.id
_entity.type
_entity.pdbx_description
1 polymer ?
#
loop_
_entity_poly.entity_id
_entity_poly.type
_entity_poly.pdbx_seq_one_letter_code
_entity_poly.pdbx_strand_id
1 'polypeptide(L)'
;LGFGGRWGKGAVACRTEGGKGPWGPPLMMSLGGGSFGLQIGGQAADVVFLIMNAKGIDYLLKSEFTLGADASVAAGPVGRTGEASTDLRMQAEILSYSRTRGLFAGVALEGAVVKQDKDGNRAVYGEDVSPRELLFLWVHPVPDAARGFVGLLNTISPRPAE
;
A
#
# COMPACT_ATOMS: atom_id res chain seq x y z
N LEU A 1 16.07 -13.42 -21.26
CA LEU A 1 15.51 -12.26 -20.54
C LEU A 1 14.38 -11.70 -21.39
N GLY A 2 13.20 -11.46 -20.83
CA GLY A 2 12.02 -10.98 -21.56
C GLY A 2 11.37 -9.78 -20.87
N PHE A 3 10.53 -9.06 -21.63
CA PHE A 3 9.68 -7.99 -21.13
C PHE A 3 8.31 -8.57 -20.75
N GLY A 4 7.81 -8.18 -19.58
CA GLY A 4 6.48 -8.55 -19.10
C GLY A 4 5.73 -7.35 -18.54
N GLY A 5 4.51 -7.62 -18.06
CA GLY A 5 3.68 -6.65 -17.37
C GLY A 5 3.26 -7.16 -16.00
N ARG A 6 3.10 -6.24 -15.05
CA ARG A 6 2.43 -6.46 -13.76
C ARG A 6 1.17 -5.61 -13.70
N TRP A 7 0.14 -6.18 -13.10
CA TRP A 7 -1.11 -5.49 -12.83
C TRP A 7 -1.73 -6.03 -11.53
N GLY A 8 -2.32 -5.14 -10.74
CA GLY A 8 -3.04 -5.50 -9.53
C GLY A 8 -4.00 -4.41 -9.09
N LYS A 9 -4.97 -4.79 -8.26
CA LYS A 9 -5.86 -3.88 -7.54
C LYS A 9 -5.71 -4.10 -6.04
N GLY A 10 -5.96 -3.06 -5.26
CA GLY A 10 -5.86 -3.09 -3.81
C GLY A 10 -6.63 -1.96 -3.17
N ALA A 11 -6.56 -1.92 -1.85
CA ALA A 11 -7.21 -0.93 -1.01
C ALA A 11 -6.19 -0.38 -0.01
N VAL A 12 -6.23 0.92 0.24
CA VAL A 12 -5.45 1.57 1.29
C VAL A 12 -6.41 2.21 2.29
N ALA A 13 -6.15 2.04 3.57
CA ALA A 13 -6.85 2.75 4.63
C ALA A 13 -5.83 3.52 5.47
N CYS A 14 -6.28 4.57 6.13
CA CYS A 14 -5.49 5.32 7.11
C CYS A 14 -6.18 5.22 8.48
N ARG A 15 -5.37 5.34 9.53
CA ARG A 15 -5.86 5.51 10.90
C ARG A 15 -6.17 6.98 11.18
N THR A 16 -7.14 7.23 12.05
CA THR A 16 -7.37 8.55 12.64
C THR A 16 -6.36 8.89 13.73
N GLU A 17 -6.44 10.14 14.19
CA GLU A 17 -5.71 10.63 15.38
C GLU A 17 -4.20 10.39 15.30
N GLY A 18 -3.61 10.62 14.13
CA GLY A 18 -2.17 10.45 13.92
C GLY A 18 -1.67 9.01 14.13
N GLY A 19 -2.52 8.00 13.86
CA GLY A 19 -2.14 6.59 13.95
C GLY A 19 -2.61 5.86 15.22
N LYS A 20 -3.25 6.57 16.15
CA LYS A 20 -3.76 6.00 17.41
C LYS A 20 -5.20 5.52 17.33
N GLY A 21 -5.99 6.17 16.48
CA GLY A 21 -7.41 5.87 16.30
C GLY A 21 -7.67 4.64 15.42
N PRO A 22 -8.96 4.31 15.21
CA PRO A 22 -9.37 3.23 14.32
C PRO A 22 -8.93 3.46 12.87
N TRP A 23 -8.92 2.38 12.09
CA TRP A 23 -8.81 2.43 10.63
C TRP A 23 -10.10 2.90 9.99
N GLY A 24 -9.95 3.73 8.95
CA GLY A 24 -11.03 4.40 8.26
C GLY A 24 -11.53 3.72 6.99
N PRO A 25 -12.40 4.41 6.24
CA PRO A 25 -12.85 3.95 4.94
C PRO A 25 -11.65 3.79 3.98
N PRO A 26 -11.66 2.75 3.11
CA PRO A 26 -10.53 2.49 2.23
C PRO A 26 -10.63 3.21 0.88
N LEU A 27 -9.52 3.74 0.39
CA LEU A 27 -9.37 4.21 -0.98
C LEU A 27 -8.91 3.05 -1.88
N MET A 28 -9.61 2.82 -2.98
CA MET A 28 -9.24 1.82 -3.97
C MET A 28 -8.06 2.31 -4.82
N MET A 29 -7.10 1.42 -5.03
CA MET A 29 -5.87 1.68 -5.78
C MET A 29 -5.60 0.57 -6.79
N SER A 30 -4.86 0.92 -7.83
CA SER A 30 -4.32 -0.02 -8.81
C SER A 30 -2.81 0.10 -8.87
N LEU A 31 -2.15 -1.00 -9.23
CA LEU A 31 -0.72 -1.08 -9.43
C LEU A 31 -0.48 -1.62 -10.84
N GLY A 32 0.41 -0.99 -11.58
CA GLY A 32 0.79 -1.43 -12.92
C GLY A 32 2.26 -1.13 -13.23
N GLY A 33 2.85 -1.84 -14.17
CA GLY A 33 4.17 -1.48 -14.68
C GLY A 33 4.78 -2.55 -15.58
N GLY A 34 5.90 -2.22 -16.21
CA GLY A 34 6.74 -3.20 -16.88
C GLY A 34 7.47 -4.09 -15.87
N SER A 35 7.73 -5.34 -16.23
CA SER A 35 8.66 -6.23 -15.54
C SER A 35 9.76 -6.67 -16.49
N PHE A 36 10.98 -6.87 -15.97
CA PHE A 36 12.11 -7.41 -16.72
C PHE A 36 12.70 -8.59 -15.95
N GLY A 37 12.77 -9.77 -16.57
CA GLY A 37 13.23 -10.96 -15.87
C GLY A 37 13.32 -12.23 -16.71
N LEU A 38 13.77 -13.30 -16.06
CA LEU A 38 13.76 -14.67 -16.58
C LEU A 38 12.37 -15.28 -16.33
N GLN A 39 11.34 -14.82 -17.04
CA GLN A 39 9.98 -15.34 -16.86
C GLN A 39 9.52 -16.13 -18.10
N ILE A 40 9.32 -17.44 -17.90
CA ILE A 40 8.42 -18.29 -18.66
C ILE A 40 7.27 -18.60 -17.69
N GLY A 41 6.12 -17.93 -17.84
CA GLY A 41 4.91 -18.16 -17.04
C GLY A 41 4.43 -16.95 -16.23
N GLY A 42 3.10 -16.82 -16.07
CA GLY A 42 2.48 -15.81 -15.22
C GLY A 42 2.61 -16.16 -13.73
N GLN A 43 2.80 -15.15 -12.89
CA GLN A 43 2.89 -15.31 -11.44
C GLN A 43 1.87 -14.39 -10.75
N ALA A 44 1.22 -14.89 -9.70
CA ALA A 44 0.35 -14.11 -8.83
C ALA A 44 1.00 -14.00 -7.44
N ALA A 45 0.93 -12.82 -6.84
CA ALA A 45 1.45 -12.56 -5.51
C ALA A 45 0.56 -11.58 -4.76
N ASP A 46 0.32 -11.87 -3.48
CA ASP A 46 -0.34 -10.94 -2.56
C ASP A 46 0.73 -10.08 -1.87
N VAL A 47 0.60 -8.76 -1.98
CA VAL A 47 1.53 -7.79 -1.41
C VAL A 47 0.80 -6.86 -0.44
N VAL A 48 1.41 -6.60 0.71
CA VAL A 48 0.97 -5.62 1.70
C VAL A 48 2.00 -4.49 1.74
N PHE A 49 1.52 -3.25 1.61
CA PHE A 49 2.33 -2.05 1.80
C PHE A 49 2.02 -1.41 3.15
N LEU A 50 3.05 -1.06 3.90
CA LEU A 50 2.95 -0.25 5.11
C LEU A 50 3.49 1.14 4.79
N ILE A 51 2.63 2.15 4.88
CA ILE A 51 3.01 3.55 4.70
C ILE A 51 3.51 4.07 6.05
N MET A 52 4.80 4.42 6.12
CA MET A 52 5.50 4.55 7.40
C MET A 52 5.53 5.97 7.95
N ASN A 53 5.38 6.98 7.10
CA ASN A 53 5.55 8.39 7.49
C ASN A 53 4.62 9.31 6.67
N ALA A 54 4.56 10.59 7.07
CA ALA A 54 3.71 11.59 6.43
C ALA A 54 3.98 11.75 4.92
N LYS A 55 5.25 11.71 4.49
CA LYS A 55 5.61 11.79 3.07
C LYS A 55 5.04 10.61 2.28
N GLY A 56 5.11 9.41 2.86
CA GLY A 56 4.46 8.21 2.34
C GLY A 56 2.96 8.40 2.12
N ILE A 57 2.28 9.07 3.06
CA ILE A 57 0.84 9.34 2.97
C ILE A 57 0.55 10.41 1.91
N ASP A 58 1.41 11.41 1.75
CA ASP A 58 1.23 12.45 0.72
C ASP A 58 1.16 11.86 -0.70
N TYR A 59 1.85 10.73 -0.97
CA TYR A 59 1.72 10.03 -2.25
C TYR A 59 0.32 9.44 -2.48
N LEU A 60 -0.41 9.06 -1.44
CA LEU A 60 -1.79 8.58 -1.57
C LEU A 60 -2.77 9.68 -1.99
N LEU A 61 -2.42 10.94 -1.70
CA LEU A 61 -3.21 12.10 -2.12
C LEU A 61 -2.97 12.48 -3.58
N LYS A 62 -1.88 11.99 -4.20
CA LYS A 62 -1.59 12.18 -5.63
C LYS A 62 -2.44 11.22 -6.47
N SER A 63 -2.67 11.60 -7.73
CA SER A 63 -3.34 10.73 -8.70
C SER A 63 -2.57 9.44 -8.98
N GLU A 64 -1.24 9.54 -9.00
CA GLU A 64 -0.31 8.42 -9.15
C GLU A 64 1.05 8.72 -8.53
N PHE A 65 1.81 7.66 -8.25
CA PHE A 65 3.21 7.71 -7.86
C PHE A 65 3.92 6.40 -8.24
N THR A 66 5.24 6.48 -8.42
CA THR A 66 6.09 5.36 -8.83
C THR A 66 6.89 4.85 -7.64
N LEU A 67 6.78 3.56 -7.35
CA LEU A 67 7.56 2.88 -6.32
C LEU A 67 9.06 2.86 -6.69
N GLY A 68 9.91 3.31 -5.76
CA GLY A 68 11.37 3.40 -5.93
C GLY A 68 11.85 4.68 -6.63
N ALA A 69 11.00 5.34 -7.43
CA ALA A 69 11.36 6.59 -8.11
C ALA A 69 10.78 7.83 -7.42
N ASP A 70 9.47 7.81 -7.10
CA ASP A 70 8.82 8.88 -6.35
C ASP A 70 8.87 8.56 -4.84
N ALA A 71 8.38 7.38 -4.46
CA ALA A 71 8.35 6.93 -3.07
C ALA A 71 9.44 5.88 -2.81
N SER A 72 10.24 6.09 -1.77
CA SER A 72 11.22 5.10 -1.33
C SER A 72 10.51 3.84 -0.78
N VAL A 73 10.88 2.68 -1.33
CA VAL A 73 10.30 1.38 -0.94
C VAL A 73 11.39 0.45 -0.43
N ALA A 74 11.16 -0.16 0.72
CA ALA A 74 12.02 -1.23 1.24
C ALA A 74 11.21 -2.50 1.49
N ALA A 75 11.79 -3.66 1.21
CA ALA A 75 11.16 -4.93 1.57
C ALA A 75 11.13 -5.11 3.11
N GLY A 76 10.01 -5.61 3.64
CA GLY A 76 9.86 -6.06 5.02
C GLY A 76 10.89 -7.14 5.40
N PRO A 77 11.23 -7.28 6.69
CA PRO A 77 12.60 -7.45 7.17
C PRO A 77 13.45 -8.48 6.41
N VAL A 78 14.60 -8.00 5.95
CA VAL A 78 15.83 -8.77 5.83
C VAL A 78 16.56 -8.76 7.18
N GLY A 79 16.67 -9.91 7.83
CA GLY A 79 17.61 -10.13 8.94
C GLY A 79 17.13 -9.76 10.35
N ARG A 80 17.51 -10.60 11.31
CA ARG A 80 17.20 -10.52 12.75
C ARG A 80 18.30 -9.78 13.54
N THR A 81 19.07 -8.89 12.91
CA THR A 81 20.28 -8.32 13.53
C THR A 81 20.55 -6.88 13.10
N GLY A 82 20.69 -5.98 14.08
CA GLY A 82 21.50 -4.75 13.97
C GLY A 82 20.73 -3.44 13.82
N GLU A 83 21.24 -2.40 14.50
CA GLU A 83 20.81 -0.99 14.46
C GLU A 83 20.64 -0.44 13.02
N ALA A 84 21.40 -0.96 12.05
CA ALA A 84 21.27 -0.60 10.63
C ALA A 84 19.90 -0.94 10.01
N SER A 85 19.21 -1.96 10.52
CA SER A 85 17.84 -2.29 10.09
C SER A 85 16.79 -1.34 10.65
N THR A 86 17.10 -0.64 11.75
CA THR A 86 16.25 0.39 12.34
C THR A 86 16.34 1.70 11.55
N ASP A 87 17.54 2.12 11.14
CA ASP A 87 17.72 3.34 10.33
C ASP A 87 17.04 3.25 8.96
N LEU A 88 17.14 2.10 8.28
CA LEU A 88 16.43 1.88 7.02
C LEU A 88 14.90 1.89 7.19
N ARG A 89 14.37 1.38 8.32
CA ARG A 89 12.95 1.49 8.68
C ARG A 89 12.53 2.93 8.98
N MET A 90 13.43 3.75 9.50
CA MET A 90 13.15 5.16 9.80
C MET A 90 13.16 6.05 8.53
N GLN A 91 13.89 5.65 7.49
CA GLN A 91 13.99 6.43 6.25
C GLN A 91 13.01 6.00 5.15
N ALA A 92 12.66 4.71 5.06
CA ALA A 92 11.76 4.22 4.02
C ALA A 92 10.34 4.79 4.19
N GLU A 93 9.78 5.35 3.13
CA GLU A 93 8.41 5.87 3.11
C GLU A 93 7.38 4.74 3.05
N ILE A 94 7.72 3.63 2.39
CA ILE A 94 6.86 2.45 2.23
C ILE A 94 7.66 1.18 2.53
N LEU A 95 7.10 0.29 3.35
CA LEU A 95 7.57 -1.09 3.49
C LEU A 95 6.67 -2.04 2.71
N SER A 96 7.25 -3.00 1.98
CA SER A 96 6.49 -4.00 1.22
C SER A 96 6.69 -5.41 1.77
N TYR A 97 5.60 -6.16 1.97
CA TYR A 97 5.60 -7.53 2.47
C TYR A 97 4.84 -8.42 1.49
N SER A 98 5.33 -9.65 1.24
CA SER A 98 4.61 -10.65 0.46
C SER A 98 4.44 -11.92 1.27
N ARG A 99 3.28 -12.59 1.12
CA ARG A 99 3.03 -13.90 1.74
C ARG A 99 3.90 -15.00 1.12
N THR A 100 4.26 -14.88 -0.15
CA THR A 100 5.18 -15.82 -0.81
C THR A 100 6.62 -15.51 -0.41
N ARG A 101 7.31 -16.50 0.19
CA ARG A 101 8.74 -16.40 0.55
C ARG A 101 9.57 -16.09 -0.70
N GLY A 102 10.32 -14.98 -0.71
CA GLY A 102 11.35 -14.72 -1.72
C GLY A 102 11.62 -13.24 -2.02
N LEU A 103 12.61 -13.01 -2.89
CA LEU A 103 13.10 -11.73 -3.42
C LEU A 103 12.06 -11.03 -4.34
N PHE A 104 10.80 -10.97 -3.93
CA PHE A 104 9.71 -10.42 -4.75
C PHE A 104 9.19 -9.07 -4.24
N ALA A 105 9.37 -8.74 -2.96
CA ALA A 105 8.73 -7.54 -2.40
C ALA A 105 9.48 -6.23 -2.71
N GLY A 106 10.80 -6.25 -2.85
CA GLY A 106 11.61 -5.04 -3.14
C GLY A 106 11.85 -4.86 -4.63
N VAL A 107 12.72 -5.70 -5.19
CA VAL A 107 13.22 -5.57 -6.58
C VAL A 107 12.12 -5.77 -7.63
N ALA A 108 11.13 -6.64 -7.38
CA ALA A 108 10.08 -6.91 -8.37
C ALA A 108 8.96 -5.85 -8.40
N LEU A 109 8.96 -4.88 -7.48
CA LEU A 109 7.97 -3.79 -7.39
C LEU A 109 8.55 -2.42 -7.73
N GLU A 110 9.88 -2.29 -7.79
CA GLU A 110 10.56 -1.07 -8.25
C GLU A 110 10.10 -0.70 -9.67
N GLY A 111 9.79 0.58 -9.88
CA GLY A 111 9.22 1.13 -11.11
C GLY A 111 7.74 0.83 -11.32
N ALA A 112 7.04 0.24 -10.35
CA ALA A 112 5.59 0.07 -10.45
C ALA A 112 4.90 1.39 -10.19
N VAL A 113 3.91 1.73 -11.03
CA VAL A 113 3.07 2.91 -10.86
C VAL A 113 1.84 2.50 -10.07
N VAL A 114 1.65 3.16 -8.94
CA VAL A 114 0.45 3.06 -8.11
C VAL A 114 -0.46 4.22 -8.47
N LYS A 115 -1.73 3.95 -8.79
CA LYS A 115 -2.73 4.94 -9.19
C LYS A 115 -4.00 4.79 -8.37
N GLN A 116 -4.74 5.87 -8.19
CA GLN A 116 -6.10 5.80 -7.67
C GLN A 116 -7.00 5.02 -8.65
N ASP A 117 -7.69 4.00 -8.15
CA ASP A 117 -8.68 3.25 -8.94
C ASP A 117 -10.02 3.99 -8.86
N LYS A 118 -10.17 5.06 -9.66
CA LYS A 118 -11.36 5.91 -9.66
C LYS A 118 -12.65 5.14 -9.95
N ASP A 119 -12.59 4.19 -10.87
CA ASP A 119 -13.74 3.34 -11.20
C ASP A 119 -14.08 2.42 -10.03
N GLY A 120 -13.07 1.83 -9.38
CA GLY A 120 -13.26 1.03 -8.16
C GLY A 120 -13.84 1.86 -7.01
N ASN A 121 -13.36 3.09 -6.83
CA ASN A 121 -13.91 4.00 -5.83
C ASN A 121 -15.37 4.34 -6.14
N ARG A 122 -15.69 4.75 -7.36
CA ARG A 122 -17.08 5.04 -7.76
C ARG A 122 -17.99 3.83 -7.63
N ALA A 123 -17.51 2.63 -7.94
CA ALA A 123 -18.28 1.40 -7.79
C ALA A 123 -18.63 1.09 -6.33
N VAL A 124 -17.73 1.42 -5.39
CA VAL A 124 -17.90 1.15 -3.97
C VAL A 124 -18.68 2.25 -3.24
N TYR A 125 -18.46 3.51 -3.62
CA TYR A 125 -19.06 4.68 -2.97
C TYR A 125 -20.29 5.24 -3.68
N GLY A 126 -20.52 4.88 -4.94
CA GLY A 126 -21.62 5.40 -5.77
C GLY A 126 -21.36 6.76 -6.40
N GLU A 127 -20.24 7.41 -6.06
CA GLU A 127 -19.87 8.75 -6.51
C GLU A 127 -18.35 8.91 -6.61
N ASP A 128 -17.90 10.02 -7.18
CA ASP A 128 -16.48 10.37 -7.16
C ASP A 128 -16.08 10.85 -5.76
N VAL A 129 -15.01 10.30 -5.22
CA VAL A 129 -14.54 10.59 -3.86
C VAL A 129 -13.18 11.25 -3.87
N SER A 130 -12.95 12.16 -2.92
CA SER A 130 -11.65 12.77 -2.68
C SER A 130 -10.80 11.87 -1.75
N PRO A 131 -9.56 11.53 -2.12
CA PRO A 131 -8.63 10.81 -1.24
C PRO A 131 -8.47 11.46 0.14
N ARG A 132 -8.45 12.80 0.18
CA ARG A 132 -8.28 13.54 1.44
C ARG A 132 -9.51 13.42 2.32
N GLU A 133 -10.70 13.56 1.73
CA GLU A 133 -11.96 13.43 2.45
C GLU A 133 -12.15 12.01 2.99
N LEU A 134 -11.71 11.02 2.22
CA LEU A 134 -11.85 9.63 2.58
C LEU A 134 -10.84 9.20 3.66
N LEU A 135 -9.55 9.40 3.42
CA LEU A 135 -8.49 8.87 4.29
C LEU A 135 -8.36 9.62 5.62
N PHE A 136 -8.72 10.91 5.66
CA PHE A 136 -8.45 11.76 6.82
C PHE A 136 -9.68 12.38 7.46
N LEU A 137 -10.67 12.80 6.67
CA LEU A 137 -11.87 13.47 7.20
C LEU A 137 -13.01 12.49 7.46
N TRP A 138 -12.96 11.30 6.86
CA TRP A 138 -13.96 10.24 6.95
C TRP A 138 -15.37 10.73 6.60
N VAL A 139 -15.46 11.57 5.56
CA VAL A 139 -16.74 12.10 5.07
C VAL A 139 -17.68 10.98 4.60
N HIS A 140 -17.11 9.89 4.09
CA HIS A 140 -17.84 8.69 3.72
C HIS A 140 -17.68 7.59 4.78
N PRO A 141 -18.75 6.83 5.09
CA PRO A 141 -18.65 5.69 5.97
C PRO A 141 -17.84 4.56 5.32
N VAL A 142 -17.41 3.60 6.13
CA VAL A 142 -16.82 2.36 5.61
C VAL A 142 -17.89 1.60 4.82
N PRO A 143 -17.68 1.35 3.51
CA PRO A 143 -18.63 0.62 2.68
C PRO A 143 -18.84 -0.80 3.16
N ASP A 144 -20.02 -1.36 2.89
CA ASP A 144 -20.37 -2.72 3.30
C ASP A 144 -19.37 -3.77 2.82
N ALA A 145 -18.91 -3.62 1.57
CA ALA A 145 -17.89 -4.48 0.95
C ALA A 145 -16.52 -4.41 1.66
N ALA A 146 -16.23 -3.33 2.37
CA ALA A 146 -14.97 -3.08 3.05
C ALA A 146 -14.99 -3.39 4.55
N ARG A 147 -16.15 -3.69 5.15
CA ARG A 147 -16.27 -3.93 6.59
C ARG A 147 -15.35 -5.04 7.11
N GLY A 148 -15.20 -6.12 6.35
CA GLY A 148 -14.29 -7.22 6.70
C GLY A 148 -12.83 -6.78 6.74
N PHE A 149 -12.39 -6.01 5.75
CA PHE A 149 -11.02 -5.48 5.66
C PHE A 149 -10.72 -4.53 6.82
N VAL A 150 -11.57 -3.52 7.05
CA VAL A 150 -11.39 -2.53 8.11
C VAL A 150 -11.52 -3.17 9.50
N GLY A 151 -12.47 -4.09 9.67
CA GLY A 151 -12.65 -4.84 10.91
C GLY A 151 -11.44 -5.70 11.26
N LEU A 152 -10.87 -6.39 10.28
CA LEU A 152 -9.63 -7.15 10.45
C LEU A 152 -8.49 -6.23 10.90
N LEU A 153 -8.25 -5.12 10.21
CA LEU A 153 -7.22 -4.16 10.56
C LEU A 153 -7.39 -3.66 12.00
N ASN A 154 -8.60 -3.25 12.39
CA ASN A 154 -8.89 -2.78 13.75
C ASN A 154 -8.69 -3.87 14.84
N THR A 155 -8.73 -5.14 14.47
CA THR A 155 -8.54 -6.28 15.38
C THR A 155 -7.07 -6.67 15.51
N ILE A 156 -6.33 -6.76 14.40
CA ILE A 156 -5.00 -7.38 14.39
C ILE A 156 -3.84 -6.38 14.46
N SER A 157 -4.08 -5.12 14.07
CA SER A 157 -2.99 -4.15 13.97
C SER A 157 -2.67 -3.55 15.35
N PRO A 158 -1.39 -3.50 15.77
CA PRO A 158 -1.01 -2.96 17.07
C PRO A 158 -1.46 -1.50 17.22
N ARG A 159 -2.00 -1.14 18.39
CA ARG A 159 -2.19 0.27 18.75
C ARG A 159 -0.88 0.79 19.36
N PRO A 160 -0.47 2.03 19.06
CA PRO A 160 0.63 2.66 19.79
C PRO A 160 0.37 2.53 21.28
N ALA A 161 1.38 2.12 22.05
CA ALA A 161 1.30 2.18 23.51
C ALA A 161 1.09 3.65 23.92
N GLU A 162 0.24 3.87 24.93
CA GLU A 162 -0.02 5.20 25.50
C GLU A 162 1.26 5.87 26.03
#